data_AF-A0A9D5VMA3-F1
#
_entry.id   AF-A0A9D5VMA3-F1
#
_cell.length_a   1.000
_cell.length_b   1.000
_cell.length_c   1.000
_cell.angle_alpha   90.00
_cell.angle_beta   90.00
_cell.angle_gamma   90.00
#
_symmetry.space_group_name_H-M   'P 1'
#
loop_
_entity.id
_entity.type
_entity.pdbx_description
1 polymer ?
#
loop_
_entity_poly.entity_id
_entity_poly.type
_entity_poly.pdbx_seq_one_letter_code
_entity_poly.pdbx_strand_id
1 'polypeptide(L)'
;MPRINFQSVTKKILVMIFLFTFCMMSLVSTLFATEDLACSSPNMSLKLCLLALQRELADSKRKISELEQSMAAQKELSALKTFTIEGDSQYYYPVWFADNCWGEGETKLVISRASIHTNGGWAGSVNIRFVYHSSACGNGSSFLDAAIEYASAGTSANRGPFIANFDYTNGCSLAGIVVWLRGGGLTYNYKSSCTVSPVFSTTGSITLPGSNVIREKTDKIDAKVTSIIGTGFQHIN
;
A
#
# COMPACT_ATOMS: atom_id res chain seq x y z
N MET A 1 5.20 10.94 -21.58
CA MET A 1 4.66 9.69 -21.00
C MET A 1 5.65 8.56 -21.28
N PRO A 2 6.27 7.93 -20.27
CA PRO A 2 7.07 6.73 -20.53
C PRO A 2 6.11 5.64 -21.03
N ARG A 3 6.26 5.24 -22.29
CA ARG A 3 5.56 4.07 -22.80
C ARG A 3 6.01 2.89 -21.96
N ILE A 4 5.13 2.40 -21.09
CA ILE A 4 5.34 1.11 -20.43
C ILE A 4 5.45 0.10 -21.57
N ASN A 5 6.68 -0.36 -21.80
CA ASN A 5 6.94 -1.34 -22.82
C ASN A 5 6.31 -2.65 -22.33
N PHE A 6 5.06 -2.89 -22.74
CA PHE A 6 4.29 -4.07 -22.36
C PHE A 6 5.03 -5.36 -22.70
N GLN A 7 5.92 -5.37 -23.71
CA GLN A 7 6.76 -6.52 -24.00
C GLN A 7 7.85 -6.78 -22.95
N SER A 8 8.30 -5.75 -22.23
CA SER A 8 9.28 -5.90 -21.15
C SER A 8 8.64 -6.50 -19.89
N VAL A 9 7.41 -6.10 -19.57
CA VAL A 9 6.67 -6.62 -18.41
C VAL A 9 6.23 -8.06 -18.64
N THR A 10 5.71 -8.39 -19.83
CA THR A 10 5.33 -9.78 -20.15
C THR A 10 6.55 -10.71 -20.21
N LYS A 11 7.70 -10.26 -20.73
CA LYS A 11 8.95 -11.04 -20.67
C LYS A 11 9.40 -11.31 -19.24
N LYS A 12 9.32 -10.34 -18.34
CA LYS A 12 9.69 -10.54 -16.91
C LYS A 12 8.75 -11.51 -16.20
N ILE A 13 7.44 -11.43 -16.45
CA ILE A 13 6.46 -12.36 -15.90
C ILE A 13 6.69 -13.77 -16.46
N LEU A 14 6.94 -13.91 -17.77
CA LEU A 14 7.19 -15.21 -18.39
C LEU A 14 8.48 -15.85 -17.85
N VAL A 15 9.53 -15.05 -17.62
CA VAL A 15 10.80 -15.52 -17.03
C VAL A 15 10.61 -15.91 -15.56
N MET A 16 9.81 -15.19 -14.77
CA MET A 16 9.47 -15.61 -13.40
C MET A 16 8.64 -16.89 -13.39
N ILE A 17 7.66 -17.05 -14.29
CA ILE A 17 6.88 -18.29 -14.40
C ILE A 17 7.81 -19.44 -14.79
N PHE A 18 8.71 -19.25 -15.77
CA PHE A 18 9.67 -20.27 -16.19
C PHE A 18 10.63 -20.67 -15.08
N LEU A 19 11.20 -19.69 -14.35
CA LEU A 19 12.08 -19.93 -13.21
C LEU A 19 11.33 -20.62 -12.07
N PHE A 20 10.06 -20.29 -11.83
CA PHE A 20 9.24 -20.94 -10.82
C PHE A 20 8.90 -22.38 -11.22
N THR A 21 8.54 -22.65 -12.47
CA THR A 21 8.34 -24.02 -12.97
C THR A 21 9.63 -24.83 -12.99
N PHE A 22 10.77 -24.22 -13.33
CA PHE A 22 12.05 -24.92 -13.35
C PHE A 22 12.57 -25.19 -11.93
N CYS A 23 12.36 -24.26 -11.00
CA CYS A 23 12.64 -24.45 -9.58
C CYS A 23 11.71 -25.52 -8.99
N MET A 24 10.42 -25.51 -9.33
CA MET A 24 9.48 -26.57 -8.93
C MET A 24 9.86 -27.91 -9.55
N MET A 25 10.29 -27.99 -10.82
CA MET A 25 10.74 -29.25 -11.42
C MET A 25 12.06 -29.74 -10.82
N SER A 26 12.96 -28.84 -10.42
CA SER A 26 14.20 -29.18 -9.71
C SER A 26 13.93 -29.63 -8.27
N LEU A 27 13.01 -28.97 -7.57
CA LEU A 27 12.51 -29.38 -6.25
C LEU A 27 11.77 -30.71 -6.33
N VAL A 28 10.98 -30.93 -7.37
CA VAL A 28 10.30 -32.21 -7.62
C VAL A 28 11.32 -33.29 -7.96
N SER A 29 12.38 -32.98 -8.73
CA SER A 29 13.45 -33.94 -9.03
C SER A 29 14.32 -34.27 -7.81
N THR A 30 14.49 -33.32 -6.88
CA THR A 30 15.21 -33.55 -5.60
C THR A 30 14.32 -34.16 -4.52
N LEU A 31 13.00 -33.91 -4.53
CA LEU A 31 12.02 -34.69 -3.77
C LEU A 31 12.03 -36.15 -4.26
N PHE A 32 11.99 -36.39 -5.58
CA PHE A 32 12.06 -37.75 -6.11
C PHE A 32 13.43 -38.42 -5.91
N ALA A 33 14.53 -37.67 -5.87
CA ALA A 33 15.84 -38.20 -5.52
C ALA A 33 16.03 -38.49 -4.02
N THR A 34 15.14 -38.01 -3.15
CA THR A 34 15.18 -38.29 -1.70
C THR A 34 14.02 -39.16 -1.21
N GLU A 35 12.98 -39.38 -2.02
CA GLU A 35 11.87 -40.30 -1.73
C GLU A 35 12.20 -41.78 -2.01
N ASP A 36 13.29 -42.09 -2.75
CA ASP A 36 13.68 -43.47 -3.09
C ASP A 36 14.30 -44.28 -1.91
N LEU A 37 14.44 -43.70 -0.72
CA LEU A 37 15.12 -44.35 0.41
C LEU A 37 14.21 -44.77 1.58
N ALA A 38 12.91 -44.46 1.58
CA ALA A 38 12.04 -44.82 2.69
C ALA A 38 11.32 -46.18 2.53
N CYS A 39 10.96 -46.60 1.31
CA CYS A 39 10.26 -47.88 1.08
C CYS A 39 11.05 -48.92 0.25
N SER A 40 12.31 -48.67 -0.10
CA SER A 40 13.15 -49.63 -0.85
C SER A 40 13.78 -50.73 0.01
N SER A 41 13.54 -50.73 1.32
CA SER A 41 13.96 -51.84 2.19
C SER A 41 13.06 -53.07 1.96
N PRO A 42 13.60 -54.22 1.54
CA PRO A 42 12.83 -55.42 1.21
C PRO A 42 12.10 -56.07 2.40
N ASN A 43 12.21 -55.50 3.62
CA ASN A 43 11.56 -55.97 4.83
C ASN A 43 10.58 -54.97 5.47
N MET A 44 10.31 -53.82 4.85
CA MET A 44 9.33 -52.88 5.41
C MET A 44 7.90 -53.30 4.99
N SER A 45 7.04 -53.60 5.98
CA SER A 45 5.64 -53.94 5.75
C SER A 45 4.93 -52.81 4.98
N LEU A 46 4.17 -53.15 3.92
CA LEU A 46 3.35 -52.22 3.13
C LEU A 46 2.49 -51.28 3.99
N LYS A 47 2.12 -51.73 5.19
CA LYS A 47 1.41 -50.93 6.20
C LYS A 47 2.20 -49.71 6.70
N LEU A 48 3.52 -49.84 6.88
CA LEU A 48 4.39 -48.73 7.29
C LEU A 48 4.52 -47.68 6.17
N CYS A 49 4.64 -48.14 4.92
CA CYS A 49 4.69 -47.25 3.76
C CYS A 49 3.39 -46.44 3.62
N LEU A 50 2.23 -47.09 3.78
CA LEU A 50 0.92 -46.42 3.76
C LEU A 50 0.80 -45.37 4.87
N LEU A 51 1.26 -45.68 6.09
CA LEU A 51 1.23 -44.74 7.21
C LEU A 51 2.13 -43.53 6.97
N ALA A 52 3.30 -43.71 6.36
CA ALA A 52 4.18 -42.60 5.99
C ALA A 52 3.52 -41.66 4.98
N LEU A 53 2.94 -42.21 3.90
CA LEU A 53 2.25 -41.43 2.88
C LEU A 53 1.03 -40.67 3.45
N GLN A 54 0.28 -41.28 4.36
CA GLN A 54 -0.82 -40.61 5.06
C GLN A 54 -0.35 -39.43 5.90
N ARG A 55 0.85 -39.54 6.50
CA ARG A 55 1.44 -38.48 7.32
C ARG A 55 1.91 -37.31 6.47
N GLU A 56 2.55 -37.58 5.34
CA GLU A 56 2.96 -36.55 4.37
C GLU A 56 1.76 -35.84 3.74
N LEU A 57 0.69 -36.58 3.44
CA LEU A 57 -0.56 -35.99 2.96
C LEU A 57 -1.17 -35.05 4.00
N ALA A 58 -1.15 -35.43 5.28
CA ALA A 58 -1.63 -34.59 6.37
C ALA A 58 -0.78 -33.32 6.54
N ASP A 59 0.56 -33.45 6.48
CA ASP A 59 1.47 -32.31 6.53
C ASP A 59 1.27 -31.35 5.35
N SER A 60 1.11 -31.89 4.14
CA SER A 60 0.85 -31.11 2.93
C SER A 60 -0.47 -30.34 3.03
N LYS A 61 -1.53 -30.98 3.54
CA LYS A 61 -2.83 -30.31 3.78
C LYS A 61 -2.69 -29.15 4.76
N ARG A 62 -1.91 -29.32 5.83
CA ARG A 62 -1.62 -28.24 6.79
C ARG A 62 -0.91 -27.06 6.12
N LYS A 63 0.17 -27.34 5.38
CA LYS A 63 0.93 -26.30 4.65
C LYS A 63 0.06 -25.52 3.65
N ILE A 64 -0.82 -26.21 2.93
CA ILE A 64 -1.77 -25.55 2.01
C ILE A 64 -2.69 -24.61 2.79
N SER A 65 -3.24 -25.04 3.92
CA SER A 65 -4.12 -24.19 4.73
C SER A 65 -3.39 -22.96 5.30
N GLU A 66 -2.15 -23.11 5.76
CA GLU A 66 -1.31 -22.00 6.21
C GLU A 66 -1.04 -20.98 5.08
N LEU A 67 -0.75 -21.47 3.87
CA LEU A 67 -0.54 -20.64 2.69
C LEU A 67 -1.82 -19.87 2.31
N GLU A 68 -2.97 -20.53 2.29
CA GLU A 68 -4.26 -19.90 2.01
C GLU A 68 -4.56 -18.76 3.01
N GLN A 69 -4.28 -18.98 4.29
CA GLN A 69 -4.43 -17.95 5.32
C GLN A 69 -3.48 -16.77 5.09
N SER A 70 -2.22 -17.03 4.74
CA SER A 70 -1.24 -15.98 4.43
C SER A 70 -1.63 -15.14 3.22
N MET A 71 -2.16 -15.77 2.17
CA MET A 71 -2.63 -15.10 0.96
C MET A 71 -3.87 -14.24 1.24
N ALA A 72 -4.80 -14.73 2.07
CA ALA A 72 -5.95 -13.95 2.50
C ALA A 72 -5.52 -12.70 3.28
N ALA A 73 -4.59 -12.84 4.22
CA ALA A 73 -4.04 -11.71 4.97
C ALA A 73 -3.37 -10.67 4.06
N GLN A 74 -2.58 -11.11 3.08
CA GLN A 74 -1.93 -10.21 2.11
C GLN A 74 -2.95 -9.50 1.20
N LYS A 75 -4.04 -10.18 0.83
CA LYS A 75 -5.13 -9.60 0.06
C LYS A 75 -5.84 -8.49 0.84
N GLU A 76 -6.12 -8.71 2.13
CA GLU A 76 -6.72 -7.70 3.00
C GLU A 76 -5.81 -6.48 3.20
N LEU A 77 -4.49 -6.70 3.29
CA LEU A 77 -3.50 -5.65 3.39
C LEU A 77 -3.48 -4.73 2.16
N SER A 78 -3.58 -5.35 0.99
CA SER A 78 -3.57 -4.67 -0.30
C SER A 78 -4.96 -4.22 -0.80
N ALA A 79 -6.01 -4.49 -0.01
CA ALA A 79 -7.37 -4.13 -0.35
C ALA A 79 -7.53 -2.61 -0.48
N LEU A 80 -8.22 -2.20 -1.54
CA LEU A 80 -8.54 -0.79 -1.77
C LEU A 80 -9.65 -0.38 -0.81
N LYS A 81 -9.36 0.60 0.04
CA LYS A 81 -10.31 1.18 1.00
C LYS A 81 -10.69 2.59 0.57
N THR A 82 -11.78 3.13 1.11
CA THR A 82 -12.24 4.48 0.75
C THR A 82 -12.60 5.30 1.98
N PHE A 83 -12.49 6.62 1.85
CA PHE A 83 -13.00 7.59 2.82
C PHE A 83 -13.38 8.89 2.10
N THR A 84 -14.31 9.64 2.68
CA THR A 84 -14.80 10.90 2.11
C THR A 84 -14.45 12.05 3.03
N ILE A 85 -13.89 13.12 2.45
CA ILE A 85 -13.61 14.36 3.16
C ILE A 85 -14.71 15.37 2.84
N GLU A 86 -15.53 15.61 3.85
CA GLU A 86 -16.61 16.59 3.80
C GLU A 86 -16.08 18.03 3.93
N GLY A 87 -16.99 18.96 4.26
CA GLY A 87 -16.65 20.37 4.49
C GLY A 87 -16.45 21.16 3.20
N ASP A 88 -15.85 22.33 3.33
CA ASP A 88 -15.70 23.27 2.21
C ASP A 88 -14.57 22.87 1.24
N SER A 89 -14.88 22.92 -0.06
CA SER A 89 -13.95 22.71 -1.17
C SER A 89 -12.77 23.69 -1.24
N GLN A 90 -12.83 24.85 -0.60
CA GLN A 90 -11.70 25.80 -0.56
C GLN A 90 -10.66 25.43 0.49
N TYR A 91 -10.95 24.45 1.35
CA TYR A 91 -10.08 24.04 2.43
C TYR A 91 -9.55 22.61 2.25
N TYR A 92 -8.45 22.36 2.93
CA TYR A 92 -7.77 21.08 3.02
C TYR A 92 -7.78 20.63 4.47
N TYR A 93 -8.29 19.42 4.70
CA TYR A 93 -8.52 18.84 6.00
C TYR A 93 -7.39 17.89 6.35
N PRO A 94 -6.85 17.95 7.57
CA PRO A 94 -5.80 17.05 8.00
C PRO A 94 -6.35 15.63 8.16
N VAL A 95 -5.64 14.68 7.56
CA VAL A 95 -5.89 13.24 7.66
C VAL A 95 -4.63 12.59 8.17
N TRP A 96 -4.72 11.98 9.35
CA TRP A 96 -3.60 11.29 9.97
C TRP A 96 -3.58 9.81 9.58
N PHE A 97 -2.40 9.30 9.25
CA PHE A 97 -2.12 7.92 8.94
C PHE A 97 -1.01 7.42 9.88
N ALA A 98 -1.31 6.39 10.66
CA ALA A 98 -0.36 5.76 11.56
C ALA A 98 0.72 4.99 10.78
N ASP A 99 1.97 5.05 11.27
CA ASP A 99 3.08 4.24 10.80
C ASP A 99 3.04 2.84 11.43
N ASN A 100 2.06 2.04 11.03
CA ASN A 100 1.86 0.71 11.61
C ASN A 100 2.85 -0.35 11.08
N CYS A 101 3.69 0.01 10.10
CA CYS A 101 4.80 -0.84 9.60
C CYS A 101 6.10 -0.59 10.38
N TRP A 102 6.07 0.19 11.46
CA TRP A 102 7.27 0.70 12.10
C TRP A 102 8.26 -0.39 12.56
N GLY A 103 7.76 -1.57 12.94
CA GLY A 103 8.59 -2.72 13.31
C GLY A 103 9.16 -3.50 12.11
N GLU A 104 8.48 -3.41 10.97
CA GLU A 104 8.79 -4.14 9.74
C GLU A 104 9.58 -3.31 8.71
N GLY A 105 9.65 -1.98 8.90
CA GLY A 105 10.37 -1.04 8.04
C GLY A 105 9.51 0.14 7.61
N GLU A 106 9.55 0.48 6.32
CA GLU A 106 8.82 1.63 5.78
C GLU A 106 7.32 1.37 5.57
N THR A 107 6.49 2.36 5.87
CA THR A 107 5.10 2.39 5.43
C THR A 107 5.00 2.96 4.02
N LYS A 108 4.42 2.17 3.10
CA LYS A 108 4.02 2.62 1.76
C LYS A 108 2.53 2.92 1.79
N LEU A 109 2.15 4.14 1.44
CA LEU A 109 0.75 4.57 1.38
C LEU A 109 0.46 5.14 0.00
N VAL A 110 -0.62 4.68 -0.62
CA VAL A 110 -1.13 5.23 -1.87
C VAL A 110 -2.50 5.80 -1.62
N ILE A 111 -2.72 7.06 -1.98
CA ILE A 111 -4.02 7.75 -1.95
C ILE A 111 -4.36 8.13 -3.38
N SER A 112 -5.55 7.78 -3.84
CA SER A 112 -5.92 7.96 -5.24
C SER A 112 -7.39 8.31 -5.45
N ARG A 113 -7.64 9.11 -6.47
CA ARG A 113 -8.95 9.38 -7.05
C ARG A 113 -8.79 9.25 -8.56
N ALA A 114 -9.07 8.06 -9.10
CA ALA A 114 -8.79 7.75 -10.50
C ALA A 114 -9.82 8.36 -11.46
N SER A 115 -11.11 8.34 -11.10
CA SER A 115 -12.18 8.89 -11.96
C SER A 115 -12.39 10.37 -11.69
N ILE A 116 -12.33 11.17 -12.76
CA ILE A 116 -12.63 12.61 -12.68
C ILE A 116 -14.05 12.87 -12.19
N HIS A 117 -14.99 11.96 -12.48
CA HIS A 117 -16.42 12.00 -12.17
C HIS A 117 -16.81 11.36 -10.83
N THR A 118 -15.85 10.94 -10.01
CA THR A 118 -16.18 10.42 -8.66
C THR A 118 -17.02 11.48 -7.93
N ASN A 119 -18.08 11.08 -7.21
CA ASN A 119 -19.01 12.04 -6.58
C ASN A 119 -19.80 12.94 -7.57
N GLY A 120 -19.92 12.55 -8.84
CA GLY A 120 -20.81 13.18 -9.83
C GLY A 120 -20.32 14.52 -10.41
N GLY A 121 -19.15 15.01 -10.02
CA GLY A 121 -18.58 16.28 -10.49
C GLY A 121 -17.20 16.13 -11.14
N TRP A 122 -16.78 17.11 -11.93
CA TRP A 122 -15.47 17.15 -12.61
C TRP A 122 -14.35 17.67 -11.68
N ALA A 123 -14.12 17.00 -10.54
CA ALA A 123 -13.14 17.51 -9.59
C ALA A 123 -11.67 17.20 -9.97
N GLY A 124 -11.42 16.31 -10.95
CA GLY A 124 -10.07 15.95 -11.43
C GLY A 124 -9.60 14.56 -11.01
N SER A 125 -8.35 14.19 -11.22
CA SER A 125 -7.81 12.91 -10.71
C SER A 125 -6.51 13.16 -9.96
N VAL A 126 -6.23 12.29 -8.99
CA VAL A 126 -4.98 12.35 -8.23
C VAL A 126 -4.47 10.94 -7.91
N ASN A 127 -3.16 10.78 -7.91
CA ASN A 127 -2.45 9.64 -7.39
C ASN A 127 -1.27 10.14 -6.57
N ILE A 128 -1.33 9.89 -5.26
CA ILE A 128 -0.32 10.31 -4.29
C ILE A 128 0.29 9.04 -3.72
N ARG A 129 1.63 8.96 -3.75
CA ARG A 129 2.39 7.88 -3.14
C ARG A 129 3.26 8.48 -2.05
N PHE A 130 3.15 7.95 -0.85
CA PHE A 130 4.03 8.24 0.26
C PHE A 130 4.84 6.99 0.62
N VAL A 131 6.12 7.19 0.90
CA VAL A 131 6.98 6.20 1.56
C VAL A 131 7.53 6.88 2.80
N TYR A 132 7.23 6.33 3.97
CA TYR A 132 7.60 6.97 5.22
C TYR A 132 8.01 6.01 6.30
N HIS A 133 8.88 6.49 7.18
CA HIS A 133 9.21 5.84 8.44
C HIS A 133 9.38 6.93 9.50
N SER A 134 8.69 6.80 10.63
CA SER A 134 8.87 7.66 11.79
C SER A 134 9.95 7.09 12.71
N SER A 135 10.65 7.93 13.46
CA SER A 135 11.66 7.45 14.40
C SER A 135 11.05 6.75 15.62
N ALA A 136 9.82 7.12 15.99
CA ALA A 136 9.13 6.75 17.24
C ALA A 136 10.05 6.74 18.49
N CYS A 137 11.06 7.60 18.50
CA CYS A 137 12.10 7.69 19.54
C CYS A 137 12.96 6.43 19.77
N GLY A 138 12.99 5.48 18.82
CA GLY A 138 13.73 4.21 18.97
C GLY A 138 14.66 3.87 17.81
N ASN A 139 14.23 4.09 16.56
CA ASN A 139 14.93 3.56 15.38
C ASN A 139 15.99 4.50 14.79
N GLY A 140 16.10 5.73 15.30
CA GLY A 140 17.10 6.73 14.87
C GLY A 140 16.96 7.26 13.43
N SER A 141 16.24 6.56 12.56
CA SER A 141 15.93 6.94 11.18
C SER A 141 14.52 7.52 11.07
N SER A 142 14.35 8.58 10.28
CA SER A 142 13.04 9.10 9.90
C SER A 142 13.12 9.77 8.52
N PHE A 143 12.18 9.46 7.62
CA PHE A 143 12.19 10.01 6.26
C PHE A 143 10.79 9.99 5.63
N LEU A 144 10.41 11.08 4.92
CA LEU A 144 9.16 11.22 4.14
C LEU A 144 9.52 11.42 2.69
N ASP A 145 9.12 10.49 1.85
CA ASP A 145 9.12 10.69 0.42
C ASP A 145 7.68 10.74 -0.10
N ALA A 146 7.45 11.63 -1.06
CA ALA A 146 6.14 11.91 -1.62
C ALA A 146 6.24 12.10 -3.14
N ALA A 147 5.49 11.28 -3.88
CA ALA A 147 5.26 11.47 -5.31
C ALA A 147 3.79 11.83 -5.54
N ILE A 148 3.53 12.99 -6.15
CA ILE A 148 2.20 13.52 -6.38
C ILE A 148 1.98 13.69 -7.88
N GLU A 149 1.01 12.97 -8.41
CA GLU A 149 0.54 13.10 -9.79
C GLU A 149 -0.93 13.52 -9.75
N TYR A 150 -1.30 14.57 -10.48
CA TYR A 150 -2.70 15.00 -10.56
C TYR A 150 -3.03 15.50 -11.96
N ALA A 151 -4.29 15.38 -12.33
CA ALA A 151 -4.85 16.01 -13.52
C ALA A 151 -6.05 16.83 -13.11
N SER A 152 -6.00 18.13 -13.41
CA SER A 152 -7.17 19.01 -13.28
C SER A 152 -8.14 18.73 -14.42
N ALA A 153 -9.44 18.77 -14.12
CA ALA A 153 -10.46 18.65 -15.15
C ALA A 153 -10.52 20.00 -15.89
N GLY A 154 -9.89 20.06 -17.06
CA GLY A 154 -9.79 21.28 -17.86
C GLY A 154 -11.15 21.94 -18.07
N THR A 155 -11.20 23.26 -17.85
CA THR A 155 -12.30 24.22 -18.11
C THR A 155 -13.36 24.46 -17.03
N SER A 156 -13.61 23.56 -16.08
CA SER A 156 -14.70 23.73 -15.11
C SER A 156 -14.21 23.67 -13.67
N ALA A 157 -13.91 24.85 -13.13
CA ALA A 157 -13.51 25.17 -11.75
C ALA A 157 -12.02 24.97 -11.42
N ASN A 158 -11.37 26.11 -11.16
CA ASN A 158 -10.11 26.33 -10.43
C ASN A 158 -10.10 25.61 -9.07
N ARG A 159 -10.03 24.28 -9.11
CA ARG A 159 -10.18 23.45 -7.92
C ARG A 159 -8.84 23.21 -7.20
N GLY A 160 -7.76 23.89 -7.61
CA GLY A 160 -6.44 23.72 -6.99
C GLY A 160 -5.96 22.26 -6.99
N PRO A 161 -4.82 21.98 -6.36
CA PRO A 161 -4.39 20.60 -6.11
C PRO A 161 -5.35 19.90 -5.13
N PHE A 162 -5.27 18.57 -5.05
CA PHE A 162 -6.03 17.77 -4.08
C PHE A 162 -5.37 17.67 -2.71
N ILE A 163 -4.13 18.13 -2.60
CA ILE A 163 -3.30 18.11 -1.41
C ILE A 163 -2.70 19.51 -1.21
N ALA A 164 -2.74 20.00 0.02
CA ALA A 164 -2.12 21.28 0.38
C ALA A 164 -0.81 21.09 1.12
N ASN A 165 -0.69 20.04 1.95
CA ASN A 165 0.48 19.81 2.77
C ASN A 165 0.58 18.34 3.18
N PHE A 166 1.76 17.94 3.63
CA PHE A 166 2.00 16.70 4.36
C PHE A 166 3.12 16.93 5.38
N ASP A 167 3.04 16.29 6.54
CA ASP A 167 4.02 16.49 7.62
C ASP A 167 4.14 15.25 8.50
N TYR A 168 5.24 15.15 9.25
CA TYR A 168 5.45 14.15 10.28
C TYR A 168 4.71 14.44 11.57
N THR A 169 4.43 13.37 12.30
CA THR A 169 4.15 13.45 13.73
C THR A 169 5.43 13.07 14.48
N ASN A 170 6.12 14.06 15.06
CA ASN A 170 7.44 13.91 15.68
C ASN A 170 7.40 13.41 17.14
N GLY A 171 6.44 12.55 17.49
CA GLY A 171 6.27 12.07 18.86
C GLY A 171 6.62 10.59 19.02
N CYS A 172 7.17 10.21 20.17
CA CYS A 172 7.49 8.81 20.50
C CYS A 172 6.26 7.90 20.45
N SER A 173 5.10 8.41 20.86
CA SER A 173 3.81 7.72 20.83
C SER A 173 3.00 7.98 19.55
N LEU A 174 3.54 8.77 18.63
CA LEU A 174 2.81 9.35 17.49
C LEU A 174 3.55 9.06 16.20
N ALA A 175 3.81 7.79 15.89
CA ALA A 175 4.44 7.41 14.64
C ALA A 175 3.42 7.51 13.49
N GLY A 176 3.65 8.39 12.51
CA GLY A 176 2.73 8.58 11.39
C GLY A 176 2.99 9.84 10.59
N ILE A 177 2.07 10.11 9.66
CA ILE A 177 2.05 11.31 8.83
C ILE A 177 0.67 11.97 8.88
N VAL A 178 0.64 13.28 8.68
CA VAL A 178 -0.59 14.04 8.45
C VAL A 178 -0.59 14.53 7.02
N VAL A 179 -1.68 14.32 6.30
CA VAL A 179 -1.86 14.77 4.91
C VAL A 179 -3.06 15.70 4.87
N TRP A 180 -2.88 16.91 4.34
CA TRP A 180 -3.95 17.88 4.17
C TRP A 180 -4.60 17.67 2.82
N LEU A 181 -5.73 16.97 2.82
CA LEU A 181 -6.46 16.59 1.62
C LEU A 181 -7.69 17.48 1.45
N ARG A 182 -8.01 17.79 0.20
CA ARG A 182 -9.07 18.73 -0.14
C ARG A 182 -10.46 18.23 0.30
N GLY A 183 -11.25 19.13 0.88
CA GLY A 183 -12.64 18.88 1.24
C GLY A 183 -13.62 19.03 0.06
N GLY A 184 -14.90 19.20 0.39
CA GLY A 184 -15.97 19.38 -0.61
C GLY A 184 -16.69 18.09 -0.99
N GLY A 185 -16.75 17.11 -0.09
CA GLY A 185 -17.42 15.82 -0.32
C GLY A 185 -16.65 14.92 -1.27
N LEU A 186 -15.31 15.03 -1.27
CA LEU A 186 -14.45 14.27 -2.18
C LEU A 186 -14.12 12.90 -1.58
N THR A 187 -14.38 11.84 -2.34
CA THR A 187 -13.99 10.48 -1.97
C THR A 187 -12.59 10.14 -2.48
N TYR A 188 -11.77 9.65 -1.57
CA TYR A 188 -10.42 9.16 -1.81
C TYR A 188 -10.38 7.65 -1.60
N ASN A 189 -9.64 6.96 -2.46
CA ASN A 189 -9.28 5.57 -2.28
C ASN A 189 -7.88 5.50 -1.68
N TYR A 190 -7.61 4.54 -0.80
CA TYR A 190 -6.29 4.34 -0.28
C TYR A 190 -5.95 2.86 -0.10
N LYS A 191 -4.66 2.57 -0.13
CA LYS A 191 -4.08 1.26 0.19
C LYS A 191 -2.72 1.46 0.84
N SER A 192 -2.28 0.53 1.67
CA SER A 192 -0.99 0.61 2.35
C SER A 192 -0.30 -0.75 2.44
N SER A 193 1.01 -0.76 2.68
CA SER A 193 1.79 -1.96 2.97
C SER A 193 1.54 -2.55 4.36
N CYS A 194 0.87 -1.82 5.25
CA CYS A 194 0.39 -2.29 6.55
C CYS A 194 -1.07 -1.89 6.76
N THR A 195 -1.69 -2.45 7.80
CA THR A 195 -3.03 -2.02 8.22
C THR A 195 -2.97 -0.59 8.69
N VAL A 196 -3.55 0.34 7.92
CA VAL A 196 -3.67 1.76 8.29
C VAL A 196 -5.13 2.18 8.19
N SER A 197 -5.59 2.96 9.17
CA SER A 197 -6.91 3.57 9.18
C SER A 197 -6.75 5.09 9.27
N PRO A 198 -7.28 5.87 8.31
CA PRO A 198 -7.18 7.33 8.35
C PRO A 198 -8.00 7.87 9.52
N VAL A 199 -7.41 8.80 10.27
CA VAL A 199 -8.12 9.59 11.29
C VAL A 199 -8.26 11.01 10.79
N PHE A 200 -9.50 11.47 10.66
CA PHE A 200 -9.83 12.80 10.15
C PHE A 200 -11.10 13.33 10.82
N SER A 201 -11.32 14.63 10.71
CA SER A 201 -12.53 15.28 11.20
C SER A 201 -13.16 16.16 10.13
N THR A 202 -14.48 16.21 10.14
CA THR A 202 -15.28 17.11 9.29
C THR A 202 -15.30 18.55 9.84
N THR A 203 -14.92 18.75 11.12
CA THR A 203 -14.87 20.09 11.74
C THR A 203 -13.68 20.93 11.28
N GLY A 204 -12.71 20.32 10.58
CA GLY A 204 -11.52 21.00 10.13
C GLY A 204 -10.37 20.99 11.12
N SER A 205 -10.42 20.21 12.20
CA SER A 205 -9.25 19.98 13.04
C SER A 205 -9.20 18.56 13.56
N ILE A 206 -7.99 18.03 13.74
CA ILE A 206 -7.76 16.75 14.39
C ILE A 206 -6.83 16.93 15.58
N THR A 207 -7.14 16.25 16.68
CA THR A 207 -6.19 15.98 17.75
C THR A 207 -5.52 14.65 17.45
N LEU A 208 -4.20 14.62 17.38
CA LEU A 208 -3.48 13.38 17.09
C LEU A 208 -3.67 12.38 18.25
N PRO A 209 -3.92 11.09 17.99
CA PRO A 209 -4.18 10.11 19.04
C PRO A 209 -3.05 10.03 20.07
N GLY A 210 -3.30 10.36 21.34
CA GLY A 210 -2.25 10.37 22.37
C GLY A 210 -1.38 11.63 22.38
N SER A 211 -1.86 12.73 21.79
CA SER A 211 -1.20 14.03 21.73
C SER A 211 -2.13 15.18 22.11
N ASN A 212 -1.54 16.30 22.54
CA ASN A 212 -2.23 17.60 22.59
C ASN A 212 -2.00 18.43 21.31
N VAL A 213 -1.30 17.88 20.32
CA VAL A 213 -1.07 18.54 19.04
C VAL A 213 -2.35 18.53 18.22
N ILE A 214 -2.85 19.73 17.94
CA ILE A 214 -3.99 19.97 17.06
C ILE A 214 -3.45 20.33 15.68
N ARG A 215 -3.97 19.67 14.65
CA ARG A 215 -3.75 20.06 13.26
C ARG A 215 -5.05 20.63 12.72
N GLU A 216 -4.98 21.82 12.14
CA GLU A 216 -6.14 22.54 11.61
C GLU A 216 -6.17 22.48 10.09
N LYS A 217 -7.35 22.67 9.53
CA LYS A 217 -7.56 22.83 8.10
C LYS A 217 -6.86 24.09 7.63
N THR A 218 -6.47 24.09 6.36
CA THR A 218 -5.80 25.22 5.72
C THR A 218 -6.45 25.48 4.37
N ASP A 219 -6.41 26.72 3.90
CA ASP A 219 -6.69 27.12 2.53
C ASP A 219 -5.40 27.33 1.71
N LYS A 220 -4.23 27.27 2.38
CA LYS A 220 -2.91 27.49 1.79
C LYS A 220 -2.22 26.19 1.41
N ILE A 221 -1.67 26.18 0.20
CA ILE A 221 -0.82 25.10 -0.31
C ILE A 221 0.63 25.40 0.11
N ASP A 222 1.28 24.41 0.70
CA ASP A 222 2.68 24.48 1.11
C ASP A 222 3.61 24.57 -0.12
N ALA A 223 4.68 25.34 0.00
CA ALA A 223 5.66 25.51 -1.07
C ALA A 223 6.28 24.17 -1.52
N LYS A 224 6.45 23.20 -0.62
CA LYS A 224 6.99 21.88 -0.97
C LYS A 224 6.04 21.04 -1.82
N VAL A 225 4.73 21.21 -1.64
CA VAL A 225 3.74 20.56 -2.49
C VAL A 225 3.78 21.19 -3.89
N THR A 226 3.87 22.52 -3.94
CA THR A 226 3.99 23.27 -5.19
C THR A 226 5.25 22.87 -5.98
N SER A 227 6.39 22.65 -5.30
CA SER A 227 7.63 22.23 -5.98
C SER A 227 7.53 20.81 -6.55
N ILE A 228 6.96 19.86 -5.81
CA ILE A 228 6.74 18.49 -6.30
C ILE A 228 5.82 18.52 -7.53
N ILE A 229 4.70 19.22 -7.43
CA ILE A 229 3.74 19.36 -8.52
C ILE A 229 4.36 20.06 -9.74
N GLY A 230 5.12 21.14 -9.55
CA GLY A 230 5.70 21.93 -10.64
C GLY A 230 6.74 21.18 -11.46
N THR A 231 7.38 20.16 -10.88
CA THR A 231 8.33 19.28 -11.58
C THR A 231 7.65 18.10 -12.30
N GLY A 232 6.41 17.77 -11.91
CA GLY A 232 5.64 16.67 -12.47
C GLY A 232 4.83 17.08 -13.71
N PHE A 233 5.42 16.90 -14.89
CA PHE A 233 4.72 16.92 -16.18
C PHE A 233 3.88 18.20 -16.43
N GLN A 234 4.53 19.29 -16.84
CA GLN A 234 3.82 20.31 -17.60
C GLN A 234 3.33 19.64 -18.90
N HIS A 235 2.01 19.61 -19.09
CA HIS A 235 1.42 19.23 -20.37
C HIS A 235 2.01 20.15 -21.44
N ILE A 236 2.87 19.59 -22.29
CA ILE A 236 3.16 20.16 -23.60
C ILE A 236 1.83 20.02 -24.35
N ASN A 237 1.14 21.15 -24.52
CA ASN A 237 -0.10 21.24 -25.30
C ASN A 237 0.14 20.80 -26.74
#